data_AF-A0A381Z6F1-F1
#
_entry.id   AF-A0A381Z6F1-F1
#
_cell.length_a   1.000
_cell.length_b   1.000
_cell.length_c   1.000
_cell.angle_alpha   90.00
_cell.angle_beta   90.00
_cell.angle_gamma   90.00
#
_symmetry.space_group_name_H-M   'P 1'
#
loop_
_entity.id
_entity.type
_entity.pdbx_description
1 polymer ?
#
loop_
_entity_poly.entity_id
_entity_poly.type
_entity_poly.pdbx_seq_one_letter_code
_entity_poly.pdbx_strand_id
1 'polypeptide(L)'
;MSIRNQALIHKNGQLSGIQFEIIYWDTGKFVTPDYAIDVMNKDEGVDFTLSTEPLSIHVGSILAGMDNPDYQPMKGPVPVRSIFPTKSILLSLLMILLMIGMILTWRKRIPVTYKKLDYTFLESPRERALRRLKSLDGHSGTSKDYYAELS
;
A
#
# COMPACT_ATOMS: atom_id res chain seq x y z
N MET A 1 -28.28 -5.48 -30.33
CA MET A 1 -29.45 -4.60 -30.50
C MET A 1 -30.48 -4.95 -29.43
N SER A 2 -31.15 -3.98 -28.83
CA SER A 2 -32.22 -4.23 -27.84
C SER A 2 -33.29 -3.14 -27.88
N ILE A 3 -34.51 -3.47 -27.49
CA ILE A 3 -35.57 -2.48 -27.26
C ILE A 3 -35.38 -1.91 -25.85
N ARG A 4 -35.22 -0.60 -25.73
CA ARG A 4 -35.08 0.10 -24.45
C ARG A 4 -36.41 0.51 -23.86
N ASN A 5 -37.33 0.99 -24.70
CA ASN A 5 -38.61 1.50 -24.26
C ASN A 5 -39.69 1.18 -25.28
N GLN A 6 -40.92 1.01 -24.79
CA GLN A 6 -42.12 0.85 -25.60
C GLN A 6 -43.25 1.67 -24.98
N ALA A 7 -43.98 2.41 -25.81
CA ALA A 7 -45.08 3.26 -25.40
C ALA A 7 -46.24 3.16 -26.38
N LEU A 8 -47.46 3.25 -25.86
CA LEU A 8 -48.69 3.30 -26.64
C LEU A 8 -49.09 4.76 -26.86
N ILE A 9 -49.23 5.17 -28.11
CA ILE A 9 -49.65 6.51 -28.49
C ILE A 9 -51.17 6.57 -28.50
N HIS A 10 -51.75 7.43 -27.67
CA HIS A 10 -53.19 7.67 -27.64
C HIS A 10 -53.50 9.05 -28.22
N LYS A 11 -54.48 9.12 -29.13
CA LYS A 11 -54.98 10.37 -29.69
C LYS A 11 -56.48 10.44 -29.44
N ASN A 12 -56.95 11.50 -28.78
CA ASN A 12 -58.36 11.70 -28.43
C ASN A 12 -59.01 10.51 -27.66
N GLY A 13 -58.23 9.82 -26.82
CA GLY A 13 -58.72 8.66 -26.05
C GLY A 13 -58.77 7.34 -26.82
N GLN A 14 -58.38 7.31 -28.10
CA GLN A 14 -58.20 6.08 -28.87
C GLN A 14 -56.71 5.75 -29.06
N LEU A 15 -56.38 4.46 -29.03
CA LEU A 15 -55.04 3.97 -29.35
C LEU A 15 -54.75 4.25 -30.83
N SER A 16 -53.73 5.06 -31.09
CA SER A 16 -53.35 5.52 -32.43
C SER A 16 -52.05 4.92 -32.94
N GLY A 17 -51.24 4.28 -32.09
CA GLY A 17 -50.00 3.63 -32.53
C GLY A 17 -49.13 3.13 -31.38
N ILE A 18 -48.00 2.53 -31.74
CA ILE A 18 -46.98 2.03 -30.81
C ILE A 18 -45.66 2.70 -31.17
N GLN A 19 -44.94 3.18 -30.17
CA GLN A 19 -43.60 3.73 -30.30
C GLN A 19 -42.62 2.83 -29.55
N PHE A 20 -41.50 2.51 -30.15
CA PHE A 20 -40.41 1.79 -29.50
C PHE A 20 -39.07 2.46 -29.77
N GLU A 21 -38.18 2.38 -28.79
CA GLU A 21 -36.81 2.89 -28.87
C GLU A 21 -35.85 1.72 -28.97
N ILE A 22 -35.06 1.68 -30.05
CA ILE A 22 -34.07 0.63 -30.31
C ILE A 22 -32.67 1.17 -30.01
N ILE A 23 -31.87 0.39 -29.28
CA ILE A 23 -30.46 0.67 -29.00
C ILE A 23 -29.56 -0.34 -29.71
N TYR A 24 -28.51 0.21 -30.31
CA TYR A 24 -27.37 -0.53 -30.86
C TYR A 24 -26.19 -0.40 -29.89
N TRP A 25 -25.68 -1.53 -29.41
CA TRP A 25 -24.61 -1.59 -28.41
C TRP A 25 -23.22 -1.66 -29.01
N ASP A 26 -23.12 -1.98 -30.31
CA ASP A 26 -21.86 -2.18 -31.00
C ASP A 26 -21.78 -1.29 -32.24
N THR A 27 -20.55 -1.05 -32.71
CA THR A 27 -20.26 -0.32 -33.94
C THR A 27 -20.41 -1.24 -35.14
N GLY A 28 -20.93 -0.71 -36.25
CA GLY A 28 -21.11 -1.48 -37.47
C GLY A 28 -22.36 -1.09 -38.26
N LYS A 29 -22.70 -1.95 -39.22
CA LYS A 29 -23.90 -1.80 -40.06
C LYS A 29 -24.98 -2.72 -39.52
N PHE A 30 -26.16 -2.16 -39.27
CA PHE A 30 -27.32 -2.87 -38.80
C PHE A 30 -28.52 -2.57 -39.68
N VAL A 31 -29.49 -3.48 -39.67
CA VAL A 31 -30.78 -3.31 -40.34
C VAL A 31 -31.86 -3.49 -39.29
N THR A 32 -32.87 -2.63 -39.27
CA THR A 32 -34.03 -2.84 -38.38
C THR A 32 -34.79 -4.09 -38.82
N PRO A 33 -35.29 -4.91 -37.89
CA PRO A 33 -36.07 -6.09 -38.23
C PRO A 33 -37.37 -5.69 -38.91
N ASP A 34 -37.89 -6.57 -39.76
CA ASP A 34 -39.23 -6.45 -40.32
C ASP A 34 -40.25 -6.43 -39.19
N TYR A 35 -41.12 -5.42 -39.17
CA TYR A 35 -42.17 -5.29 -38.17
C TYR A 35 -43.50 -5.02 -38.84
N ALA A 36 -44.49 -5.84 -38.48
CA ALA A 36 -45.86 -5.72 -38.95
C ALA A 36 -46.81 -5.77 -37.75
N ILE A 37 -47.83 -4.92 -37.76
CA ILE A 37 -48.88 -4.86 -36.74
C ILE A 37 -50.20 -5.14 -37.43
N ASP A 38 -50.91 -6.15 -36.96
CA ASP A 38 -52.29 -6.42 -37.39
C ASP A 38 -53.27 -5.61 -36.54
N VAL A 39 -54.12 -4.85 -37.22
CA VAL A 39 -55.22 -4.12 -36.59
C VAL A 39 -56.48 -4.98 -36.68
N MET A 40 -57.04 -5.33 -35.52
CA MET A 40 -58.22 -6.18 -35.42
C MET A 40 -59.51 -5.35 -35.55
N ASN A 41 -60.49 -5.90 -36.25
CA ASN A 41 -61.87 -5.43 -36.29
C ASN A 41 -62.60 -5.85 -35.00
N LYS A 42 -63.75 -5.24 -34.71
CA LYS A 42 -64.63 -5.55 -33.58
C LYS A 42 -65.13 -6.99 -33.57
N ASP A 43 -65.16 -7.63 -34.74
CA ASP A 43 -65.60 -9.02 -34.93
C ASP A 43 -64.43 -10.03 -34.92
N GLU A 44 -63.31 -9.68 -34.26
CA GLU A 44 -62.09 -10.50 -34.10
C GLU A 44 -61.34 -10.86 -35.40
N GLY A 45 -61.78 -10.39 -36.57
CA GLY A 45 -61.04 -10.51 -37.84
C GLY A 45 -59.95 -9.43 -37.98
N VAL A 46 -58.90 -9.70 -38.77
CA VAL A 46 -57.89 -8.69 -39.13
C VAL A 46 -58.51 -7.69 -40.13
N ASP A 47 -58.54 -6.41 -39.78
CA ASP A 47 -59.02 -5.32 -40.63
C ASP A 47 -57.92 -4.89 -41.62
N PHE A 48 -56.73 -4.55 -41.11
CA PHE A 48 -55.58 -4.19 -41.93
C PHE A 48 -54.24 -4.43 -41.19
N THR A 49 -53.19 -4.72 -41.96
CA THR A 49 -51.82 -4.89 -41.46
C THR A 49 -50.97 -3.67 -41.81
N LEU A 50 -50.33 -3.09 -40.80
CA LEU A 50 -49.34 -2.02 -40.94
C LEU A 50 -47.95 -2.65 -40.94
N SER A 51 -47.25 -2.60 -42.07
CA SER A 51 -45.86 -3.07 -42.19
C SER A 51 -44.91 -1.88 -42.33
N THR A 52 -43.75 -1.96 -41.69
CA THR A 52 -42.69 -0.95 -41.80
C THR A 52 -41.51 -1.49 -42.60
N GLU A 53 -40.98 -0.69 -43.52
CA GLU A 53 -39.81 -1.06 -44.29
C GLU A 53 -38.54 -1.09 -43.43
N PRO A 54 -37.63 -2.06 -43.65
CA PRO A 54 -36.37 -2.13 -42.93
C PRO A 54 -35.45 -0.96 -43.24
N LEU A 55 -34.93 -0.32 -42.20
CA LEU A 55 -33.98 0.78 -42.30
C LEU A 55 -32.55 0.29 -42.05
N SER A 56 -31.65 0.63 -42.96
CA SER A 56 -30.21 0.41 -42.79
C SER A 56 -29.58 1.54 -41.98
N ILE A 57 -28.94 1.18 -40.86
CA ILE A 57 -28.34 2.12 -39.90
C ILE A 57 -26.85 1.79 -39.75
N HIS A 58 -26.00 2.83 -39.75
CA HIS A 58 -24.57 2.69 -39.51
C HIS A 58 -24.19 3.38 -38.19
N VAL A 59 -23.70 2.59 -37.24
CA VAL A 59 -23.24 3.05 -35.92
C VAL A 59 -21.72 3.18 -35.97
N GLY A 60 -21.25 4.42 -36.10
CA GLY A 60 -19.82 4.73 -36.12
C GLY A 60 -19.25 4.92 -34.72
N SER A 61 -17.96 4.62 -34.56
CA SER A 61 -17.21 5.00 -33.36
C SER A 61 -16.83 6.48 -33.43
N ILE A 62 -17.02 7.21 -32.33
CA ILE A 62 -16.49 8.57 -32.18
C ILE A 62 -14.95 8.60 -32.20
N LEU A 63 -14.29 7.47 -31.98
CA LEU A 63 -12.83 7.36 -32.02
C LEU A 63 -12.27 7.20 -33.44
N ALA A 64 -13.09 6.77 -34.41
CA ALA A 64 -12.63 6.51 -35.77
C ALA A 64 -12.22 7.78 -36.54
N GLY A 65 -12.63 8.96 -36.06
CA GLY A 65 -12.26 10.27 -36.63
C GLY A 65 -11.21 11.04 -35.83
N MET A 66 -10.59 10.45 -34.81
CA MET A 66 -9.48 11.09 -34.09
C MET A 66 -8.15 10.75 -34.78
N ASP A 67 -7.44 11.79 -35.24
CA ASP A 67 -6.11 11.69 -35.86
C ASP A 67 -5.04 11.07 -34.95
N ASN A 68 -5.35 10.91 -33.66
CA ASN A 68 -4.49 10.29 -32.68
C ASN A 68 -5.19 9.06 -32.07
N PRO A 69 -4.93 7.84 -32.60
CA PRO A 69 -5.51 6.59 -32.09
C PRO A 69 -4.90 6.15 -30.76
N ASP A 70 -4.04 6.98 -30.16
CA ASP A 70 -3.46 6.69 -28.86
C ASP A 70 -4.56 6.71 -27.80
N TYR A 71 -4.90 5.51 -27.34
CA TYR A 71 -5.78 5.31 -26.21
C TYR A 71 -5.34 6.19 -25.05
N GLN A 72 -6.29 6.77 -24.30
CA GLN A 72 -5.93 7.48 -23.08
C GLN A 72 -5.07 6.56 -22.22
N PRO A 73 -3.91 7.04 -21.75
CA PRO A 73 -3.00 6.22 -20.98
C PRO A 73 -3.76 5.69 -19.76
N MET A 74 -3.61 4.38 -19.54
CA MET A 74 -4.28 3.66 -18.47
C MET A 74 -3.97 4.36 -17.15
N LYS A 75 -4.98 5.04 -16.58
CA LYS A 75 -4.79 5.78 -15.31
C LYS A 75 -4.42 4.76 -14.24
N GLY A 76 -3.26 4.99 -13.62
CA GLY A 76 -2.84 4.21 -12.46
C GLY A 76 -3.84 4.35 -11.31
N PRO A 77 -3.78 3.45 -10.32
CA PRO A 77 -4.64 3.52 -9.14
C PRO A 77 -4.46 4.88 -8.44
N VAL A 78 -5.57 5.47 -7.99
CA VAL A 78 -5.56 6.73 -7.26
C VAL A 78 -4.80 6.52 -5.94
N PRO A 79 -3.76 7.33 -5.64
CA PRO A 79 -2.99 7.15 -4.42
C PRO A 79 -3.88 7.43 -3.21
N VAL A 80 -4.14 6.40 -2.41
CA VAL A 80 -4.85 6.53 -1.14
C VAL A 80 -3.89 6.89 -0.02
N ARG A 81 -4.29 7.80 0.86
CA ARG A 81 -3.52 8.09 2.08
C ARG A 81 -3.57 6.85 2.97
N SER A 82 -2.41 6.31 3.32
CA SER A 82 -2.33 5.21 4.28
C SER A 82 -2.87 5.69 5.63
N ILE A 83 -3.95 5.05 6.10
CA ILE A 83 -4.61 5.34 7.38
C ILE A 83 -3.82 4.86 8.58
N PHE A 84 -2.85 3.95 8.40
CA PHE A 84 -2.15 3.30 9.50
C PHE A 84 -0.76 3.94 9.73
N PRO A 85 -0.50 4.52 10.92
CA PRO A 85 0.75 5.21 11.23
C PRO A 85 1.85 4.20 11.62
N THR A 86 2.23 3.32 10.69
CA THR A 86 3.26 2.27 10.90
C THR A 86 4.59 2.84 11.42
N LYS A 87 4.98 4.02 10.93
CA LYS A 87 6.20 4.72 11.33
C LYS A 87 6.19 5.09 12.82
N SER A 88 5.05 5.58 13.32
CA SER A 88 4.91 5.97 14.73
C SER A 88 4.91 4.76 15.66
N ILE A 89 4.30 3.66 15.24
CA ILE A 89 4.28 2.39 16.00
C ILE A 89 5.70 1.82 16.10
N LEU A 90 6.44 1.80 14.98
CA LEU A 90 7.83 1.34 14.96
C LEU A 90 8.73 2.19 15.87
N LEU A 91 8.59 3.52 15.82
CA LEU A 91 9.38 4.43 16.66
C LEU A 91 9.07 4.24 18.15
N SER A 92 7.78 4.07 18.50
CA SER A 92 7.36 3.79 19.87
C SER A 92 7.96 2.48 20.41
N LEU A 93 7.93 1.42 19.59
CA LEU A 93 8.52 0.13 19.95
C LEU A 93 10.04 0.25 20.20
N LEU A 94 10.76 0.96 19.34
CA LEU A 94 12.19 1.19 19.50
C LEU A 94 12.50 1.95 20.81
N MET A 95 11.69 2.95 21.15
CA MET A 95 11.85 3.73 22.37
C MET A 95 11.70 2.86 23.62
N ILE A 96 10.70 1.96 23.64
CA ILE A 96 10.49 1.01 24.75
C ILE A 96 11.68 0.07 24.89
N LEU A 97 12.22 -0.44 23.77
CA LEU A 97 13.37 -1.35 23.79
C LEU A 97 14.61 -0.68 24.41
N LEU A 98 14.89 0.57 24.04
CA LEU A 98 15.99 1.34 24.62
C LEU A 98 15.80 1.56 26.13
N MET A 99 14.58 1.88 26.55
CA MET A 99 14.25 2.07 27.97
C MET A 99 14.46 0.78 28.78
N ILE A 100 14.02 -0.36 28.25
CA ILE A 100 14.27 -1.68 28.88
C ILE A 100 15.78 -1.94 28.97
N GLY A 101 16.52 -1.68 27.89
CA GLY A 101 17.98 -1.83 27.87
C GLY A 101 18.65 -1.02 28.99
N MET A 102 18.22 0.23 29.19
CA MET A 102 18.73 1.11 30.24
C MET A 102 18.44 0.58 31.65
N ILE A 103 17.25 0.02 31.87
CA ILE A 103 16.87 -0.58 33.16
C ILE A 103 17.70 -1.84 33.43
N LEU A 104 17.93 -2.67 32.42
CA LEU A 104 18.70 -3.90 32.56
C LEU A 104 20.18 -3.60 32.87
N THR A 105 20.78 -2.63 32.20
CA THR A 105 22.16 -2.21 32.49
C THR A 105 22.29 -1.60 33.87
N TRP A 106 21.31 -0.81 34.30
CA TRP A 106 21.25 -0.27 35.66
C TRP A 106 21.17 -1.38 36.72
N ARG A 107 20.29 -2.38 36.51
CA ARG A 107 20.14 -3.52 37.43
C ARG A 107 21.39 -4.39 37.52
N LYS A 108 22.16 -4.52 36.43
CA LYS A 108 23.40 -5.29 36.41
C LYS A 108 24.59 -4.55 37.05
N ARG A 109 24.41 -3.32 37.54
CA ARG A 109 25.47 -2.56 38.19
C ARG A 109 25.82 -3.17 39.56
N ILE A 110 26.92 -3.92 39.61
CA ILE A 110 27.52 -4.41 40.86
C ILE A 110 28.10 -3.21 41.62
N PRO A 111 27.81 -3.03 42.93
CA PRO A 111 28.47 -1.99 43.72
C PRO A 111 29.95 -2.31 43.83
N VAL A 112 30.81 -1.36 43.44
CA VAL A 112 32.26 -1.47 43.62
C VAL A 112 32.56 -1.39 45.11
N THR A 113 32.86 -2.54 45.73
CA THR A 113 33.33 -2.59 47.12
C THR A 113 34.79 -2.18 47.15
N TYR A 114 35.07 -0.91 47.48
CA TYR A 114 36.44 -0.46 47.74
C TYR A 114 36.92 -1.06 49.06
N LYS A 115 37.90 -1.98 49.01
CA LYS A 115 38.62 -2.42 50.21
C LYS A 115 39.47 -1.25 50.69
N LYS A 116 38.98 -0.51 51.70
CA LYS A 116 39.79 0.52 52.37
C LYS A 116 41.09 -0.12 52.86
N LEU A 117 42.23 0.54 52.63
CA LEU A 117 43.50 0.08 53.17
C LEU A 117 43.40 0.03 54.70
N ASP A 118 43.89 -1.06 55.28
CA ASP A 118 43.97 -1.21 56.72
C ASP A 118 45.12 -0.34 57.24
N TYR A 119 44.77 0.77 57.91
CA TYR A 119 45.73 1.75 58.44
C TYR A 119 46.27 1.35 59.82
N THR A 120 45.94 0.16 60.33
CA THR A 120 46.45 -0.35 61.61
C THR A 120 47.96 -0.60 61.62
N PHE A 121 48.58 -0.77 60.44
CA PHE A 121 50.03 -0.79 60.27
C PHE A 121 50.52 0.51 59.63
N LEU A 122 50.95 1.45 60.47
CA LEU A 122 51.71 2.63 60.06
C LEU A 122 53.16 2.22 59.72
N GLU A 123 53.34 1.42 58.68
CA GLU A 123 54.67 1.19 58.09
C GLU A 123 55.19 2.54 57.59
N SER A 124 56.35 2.98 58.09
CA SER A 124 56.90 4.27 57.68
C SER A 124 57.21 4.24 56.17
N PRO A 125 57.13 5.38 55.46
CA PRO A 125 57.43 5.43 54.02
C PRO A 125 58.80 4.86 53.68
N ARG A 126 59.78 5.04 54.59
CA ARG A 126 61.14 4.52 54.48
C ARG A 126 61.18 3.00 54.57
N GLU A 127 60.52 2.41 55.56
CA GLU A 127 60.46 0.95 55.73
C GLU A 127 59.75 0.29 54.56
N ARG A 128 58.65 0.90 54.09
CA ARG A 128 57.93 0.45 52.89
C ARG A 128 58.82 0.47 51.64
N ALA A 129 59.59 1.54 51.45
CA ALA A 129 60.52 1.65 50.33
C ALA A 129 61.64 0.61 50.41
N LEU A 130 62.24 0.41 51.59
CA LEU A 130 63.27 -0.61 51.82
C LEU A 130 62.74 -2.02 51.63
N ARG A 131 61.54 -2.33 52.10
CA ARG A 131 60.90 -3.63 51.88
C ARG A 131 60.67 -3.89 50.39
N ARG A 132 60.20 -2.88 49.64
CA ARG A 132 60.05 -3.00 48.18
C ARG A 132 61.40 -3.19 47.48
N LEU A 133 62.41 -2.43 47.87
CA LEU A 133 63.77 -2.58 47.34
C LEU A 133 64.32 -3.99 47.60
N LYS A 134 64.19 -4.49 48.82
CA LYS A 134 64.62 -5.84 49.20
C LYS A 134 63.83 -6.94 48.48
N SER A 135 62.53 -6.72 48.25
CA SER A 135 61.71 -7.66 47.47
C SER A 135 62.09 -7.69 45.99
N LEU A 136 62.62 -6.58 45.45
CA LEU A 136 63.18 -6.52 44.10
C LEU A 136 64.53 -7.26 44.04
N ASP A 137 65.38 -7.09 45.04
CA ASP A 137 66.72 -7.71 45.10
C ASP A 137 66.66 -9.25 45.18
N GLY A 138 65.60 -9.81 45.78
CA GLY A 138 65.36 -11.26 45.85
C GLY A 138 64.83 -11.89 44.56
N HIS A 139 64.47 -11.09 43.54
CA HIS A 139 64.08 -11.58 42.22
C HIS A 139 65.28 -11.41 41.29
N SER A 140 65.99 -12.50 41.00
CA SER A 140 67.17 -12.60 40.14
C SER A 140 66.83 -12.35 38.65
N GLY A 141 66.34 -11.16 38.35
CA GLY A 141 66.07 -10.68 36.99
C GLY A 141 66.40 -9.20 36.97
N THR A 142 67.70 -8.88 37.02
CA THR A 142 68.13 -7.50 37.02
C THR A 142 67.71 -6.85 35.70
N SER A 143 67.07 -5.68 35.77
CA SER A 143 66.64 -4.90 34.60
C SER A 143 67.76 -4.63 33.60
N LYS A 144 69.02 -4.78 34.03
CA LYS A 144 70.22 -4.67 33.21
C LYS A 144 70.23 -5.69 32.06
N ASP A 145 69.74 -6.91 32.28
CA ASP A 145 69.69 -7.96 31.25
C ASP A 145 68.63 -7.63 30.19
N TYR A 146 67.51 -7.02 30.59
CA TYR A 146 66.45 -6.59 29.69
C TYR A 146 66.88 -5.44 28.75
N TYR A 147 67.73 -4.53 29.23
CA TYR A 147 68.31 -3.47 28.38
C TYR A 147 69.50 -3.94 27.55
N ALA A 148 70.18 -5.02 27.96
CA ALA A 148 71.24 -5.65 27.17
C ALA A 148 70.68 -6.40 25.96
N GLU A 149 69.50 -7.01 26.07
CA GLU A 149 68.80 -7.67 24.94
C GLU A 149 68.23 -6.69 23.90
N LEU A 150 68.03 -5.42 24.26
CA LEU A 150 67.49 -4.40 23.36
C LEU A 150 68.57 -3.65 22.54
N SER A 151 69.85 -3.95 22.76
CA SER A 151 71.00 -3.31 22.08
C SER A 151 71.49 -4.10 20.88
#